data_AF-A0ABD0V7B0-F1
#
_entry.id   AF-A0ABD0V7B0-F1
#
_cell.length_a   1.000
_cell.length_b   1.000
_cell.length_c   1.000
_cell.angle_alpha   90.00
_cell.angle_beta   90.00
_cell.angle_gamma   90.00
#
_symmetry.space_group_name_H-M   'P 1'
#
loop_
_entity.id
_entity.type
_entity.pdbx_description
1 polymer ?
#
loop_
_entity_poly.entity_id
_entity_poly.type
_entity_poly.pdbx_seq_one_letter_code
_entity_poly.pdbx_strand_id
1 'polypeptide(L)'
;MASGAAGRSTLGLMKPTAIEVPQVSFAAKEIDFAEWKGDLLAIAVSESDMSKDDDLKFLNSILKRLDGQLNGLLSDASIEEDFKGKNGQSMVLRHPGFGFRRLGLVGLSQSATSVAATYRDIGEAIAVVAKAAQASSAAIILASTNGISEEFKLTATSVISIGIVLGLHEGNRYNSGIIFARELVNLPANVLTPAVLAEEASKVASVYSGVFTAKQWLQHKDRASLLDRYNEFDMGGSAATFGAAKAIGQIKPSGVEVHFIVVACENMISGTGMRPGDIVTASNGKIIEVNNTDAEGRLTLADALHCRNLHSQ
;
A
#
# COMPACT_ATOMS: atom_id res chain seq x y z
N MET A 1 -6.38 35.50 -16.18
CA MET A 1 -5.02 35.20 -16.66
C MET A 1 -4.68 33.78 -16.23
N ALA A 2 -4.40 32.89 -17.19
CA ALA A 2 -4.09 31.49 -16.92
C ALA A 2 -2.70 31.37 -16.27
N SER A 3 -2.64 30.87 -15.04
CA SER A 3 -1.37 30.49 -14.41
C SER A 3 -0.89 29.18 -15.02
N GLY A 4 -0.12 29.25 -16.10
CA GLY A 4 0.60 28.10 -16.62
C GLY A 4 1.56 27.59 -15.56
N ALA A 5 1.37 26.36 -15.10
CA ALA A 5 2.35 25.65 -14.28
C ALA A 5 3.65 25.57 -15.08
N ALA A 6 4.67 26.32 -14.66
CA ALA A 6 6.00 26.23 -15.24
C ALA A 6 6.44 24.76 -15.13
N GLY A 7 6.62 24.09 -16.26
CA GLY A 7 7.11 22.71 -16.29
C GLY A 7 8.44 22.65 -15.56
N ARG A 8 8.55 21.77 -14.55
CA ARG A 8 9.80 21.51 -13.82
C ARG A 8 10.94 21.30 -14.83
N SER A 9 12.02 22.05 -14.67
CA SER A 9 13.22 21.94 -15.50
C SER A 9 14.02 20.71 -15.07
N THR A 10 13.61 19.54 -15.55
CA THR A 10 14.32 18.26 -15.34
C THR A 10 15.44 18.12 -16.38
N LEU A 11 16.66 17.76 -15.94
CA LEU A 11 17.74 17.41 -16.85
C LEU A 11 17.32 16.22 -17.73
N GLY A 12 17.46 16.32 -19.05
CA GLY A 12 17.04 15.27 -19.99
C GLY A 12 15.54 15.26 -20.31
N LEU A 13 14.77 16.26 -19.88
CA LEU A 13 13.34 16.46 -20.23
C LEU A 13 12.40 15.31 -19.86
N MET A 14 12.81 14.45 -18.92
CA MET A 14 11.99 13.34 -18.44
C MET A 14 10.77 13.86 -17.66
N LYS A 15 9.58 13.33 -17.99
CA LYS A 15 8.32 13.58 -17.28
C LYS A 15 7.78 12.27 -16.70
N PRO A 16 7.67 12.13 -15.36
CA PRO A 16 7.04 10.97 -14.74
C PRO A 16 5.57 10.85 -15.17
N THR A 17 5.12 9.64 -15.48
CA THR A 17 3.70 9.34 -15.74
C THR A 17 2.93 9.39 -14.42
N ALA A 18 1.73 9.96 -14.42
CA ALA A 18 0.86 9.94 -13.24
C ALA A 18 0.40 8.49 -12.95
N ILE A 19 0.56 8.05 -11.70
CA ILE A 19 0.08 6.74 -11.24
C ILE A 19 -1.40 6.88 -10.87
N GLU A 20 -2.28 6.15 -11.56
CA GLU A 20 -3.72 6.14 -11.25
C GLU A 20 -4.01 5.20 -10.07
N VAL A 21 -4.58 5.74 -9.00
CA VAL A 21 -4.99 4.99 -7.82
C VAL A 21 -6.46 4.54 -7.98
N PRO A 22 -6.79 3.24 -7.89
CA PRO A 22 -8.16 2.76 -8.07
C PRO A 22 -9.13 3.38 -7.04
N GLN A 23 -10.14 4.10 -7.52
CA GLN A 23 -11.23 4.59 -6.67
C GLN A 23 -12.30 3.50 -6.54
N VAL A 24 -12.49 2.99 -5.32
CA VAL A 24 -13.44 1.89 -5.04
C VAL A 24 -14.51 2.38 -4.07
N SER A 25 -15.78 2.16 -4.41
CA SER A 25 -16.93 2.49 -3.57
C SER A 25 -17.54 1.23 -2.96
N PHE A 26 -17.81 1.25 -1.65
CA PHE A 26 -18.43 0.15 -0.92
C PHE A 26 -19.87 0.49 -0.54
N ALA A 27 -20.77 -0.49 -0.63
CA ALA A 27 -22.15 -0.37 -0.17
C ALA A 27 -22.61 -1.70 0.43
N ALA A 28 -23.21 -1.65 1.62
CA ALA A 28 -23.94 -2.77 2.19
C ALA A 28 -25.41 -2.67 1.77
N LYS A 29 -25.98 -3.76 1.24
CA LYS A 29 -27.38 -3.84 0.84
C LYS A 29 -27.93 -5.20 1.24
N GLU A 30 -29.16 -5.23 1.73
CA GLU A 30 -29.92 -6.47 1.93
C GLU A 30 -30.62 -6.80 0.61
N ILE A 31 -29.93 -7.55 -0.25
CA ILE A 31 -30.42 -7.97 -1.57
C ILE A 31 -30.16 -9.47 -1.70
N ASP A 32 -31.13 -10.22 -2.25
CA ASP A 32 -30.93 -11.62 -2.61
C ASP A 32 -29.89 -11.70 -3.74
N PHE A 33 -28.91 -12.60 -3.62
CA PHE A 33 -27.87 -12.78 -4.62
C PHE A 33 -28.40 -13.14 -6.01
N ALA A 34 -29.61 -13.72 -6.09
CA ALA A 34 -30.30 -14.00 -7.35
C ALA A 34 -30.75 -12.72 -8.08
N GLU A 35 -30.98 -11.63 -7.36
CA GLU A 35 -31.41 -10.34 -7.91
C GLU A 35 -30.22 -9.41 -8.22
N TRP A 36 -29.05 -9.70 -7.65
CA TRP A 36 -27.85 -8.90 -7.86
C TRP A 36 -27.33 -9.03 -9.30
N LYS A 37 -26.89 -7.90 -9.86
CA LYS A 37 -26.32 -7.82 -11.22
C LYS A 37 -24.93 -7.20 -11.19
N GLY A 38 -23.97 -7.86 -11.83
CA GLY A 38 -22.58 -7.36 -11.92
C GLY A 38 -21.59 -8.37 -12.51
N ASP A 39 -20.30 -8.18 -12.24
CA ASP A 39 -19.26 -8.98 -12.91
C ASP A 39 -18.88 -10.23 -12.14
N LEU A 40 -18.70 -10.08 -10.83
CA LEU A 40 -18.23 -11.15 -9.96
C LEU A 40 -19.14 -11.29 -8.74
N LEU A 41 -19.70 -12.46 -8.55
CA LEU A 41 -20.25 -12.89 -7.27
C LEU A 41 -19.18 -13.70 -6.55
N ALA A 42 -18.59 -13.15 -5.48
CA ALA A 42 -17.56 -13.83 -4.69
C ALA A 42 -18.16 -14.41 -3.41
N ILE A 43 -17.87 -15.67 -3.13
CA ILE A 43 -18.38 -16.40 -1.98
C ILE A 43 -17.21 -16.89 -1.14
N ALA A 44 -17.17 -16.41 0.10
CA ALA A 44 -16.21 -16.83 1.09
C ALA A 44 -16.72 -18.10 1.80
N VAL A 45 -15.96 -19.19 1.68
CA VAL A 45 -16.33 -20.54 2.14
C VAL A 45 -15.25 -21.14 3.03
N SER A 46 -15.64 -21.71 4.16
CA SER A 46 -14.74 -22.49 5.02
C SER A 46 -14.74 -23.97 4.64
N GLU A 47 -13.80 -24.76 5.17
CA GLU A 47 -13.80 -26.22 4.99
C GLU A 47 -15.11 -26.87 5.45
N SER A 48 -15.71 -26.38 6.55
CA SER A 48 -17.02 -26.85 7.01
C SER A 48 -18.16 -26.53 6.04
N ASP A 49 -18.10 -25.40 5.33
CA ASP A 49 -19.13 -25.02 4.34
C ASP A 49 -19.09 -25.90 3.10
N MET A 50 -17.91 -26.43 2.77
CA MET A 50 -17.67 -27.28 1.61
C MET A 50 -18.10 -28.75 1.81
N SER A 51 -18.67 -29.08 2.97
CA SER A 51 -19.17 -30.42 3.29
C SER A 51 -20.30 -30.81 2.33
N LYS A 52 -20.23 -32.06 1.83
CA LYS A 52 -21.22 -32.64 0.92
C LYS A 52 -21.93 -33.84 1.55
N ASP A 53 -23.15 -34.12 1.10
CA ASP A 53 -23.87 -35.36 1.42
C ASP A 53 -23.39 -36.54 0.58
N ASP A 54 -23.97 -37.71 0.80
CA ASP A 54 -23.65 -38.95 0.05
C ASP A 54 -23.96 -38.84 -1.46
N ASP A 55 -24.83 -37.88 -1.86
CA ASP A 55 -25.15 -37.57 -3.26
C ASP A 55 -24.18 -36.54 -3.87
N LEU A 56 -23.08 -36.19 -3.18
CA LEU A 56 -22.11 -35.15 -3.56
C LEU A 56 -22.70 -33.73 -3.65
N LYS A 57 -23.85 -33.47 -3.02
CA LYS A 57 -24.47 -32.14 -2.98
C LYS A 57 -24.03 -31.38 -1.74
N PHE A 58 -23.88 -30.07 -1.85
CA PHE A 58 -23.50 -29.22 -0.72
C PHE A 58 -24.53 -29.28 0.42
N LEU A 59 -24.04 -29.39 1.66
CA LEU A 59 -24.87 -29.26 2.87
C LEU A 59 -25.19 -27.79 3.19
N ASN A 60 -24.31 -26.87 2.82
CA ASN A 60 -24.51 -25.44 3.01
C ASN A 60 -25.68 -24.93 2.15
N SER A 61 -26.63 -24.22 2.75
CA SER A 61 -27.86 -23.78 2.08
C SER A 61 -27.64 -22.80 0.93
N ILE A 62 -26.64 -21.92 1.04
CA ILE A 62 -26.27 -20.94 0.01
C ILE A 62 -25.63 -21.66 -1.17
N LEU A 63 -24.64 -22.53 -0.91
CA LEU A 63 -23.96 -23.29 -1.96
C LEU A 63 -24.93 -24.26 -2.66
N LYS A 64 -25.81 -24.94 -1.91
CA LYS A 64 -26.84 -25.82 -2.47
C LYS A 64 -27.82 -25.08 -3.38
N ARG A 65 -28.24 -23.87 -3.00
CA ARG A 65 -29.14 -23.04 -3.82
C ARG A 65 -28.45 -22.57 -5.11
N LEU A 66 -27.19 -22.17 -5.04
CA LEU A 66 -26.41 -21.74 -6.20
C LEU A 66 -26.09 -22.90 -7.14
N ASP A 67 -25.69 -24.04 -6.60
CA ASP A 67 -25.38 -25.23 -7.38
C ASP A 67 -26.63 -25.79 -8.08
N GLY A 68 -27.80 -25.72 -7.42
CA GLY A 68 -29.09 -26.03 -8.04
C GLY A 68 -29.45 -25.09 -9.19
N GLN A 69 -29.06 -23.81 -9.11
CA GLN A 69 -29.21 -22.85 -10.21
C GLN A 69 -28.21 -23.13 -11.35
N LEU A 70 -27.01 -23.61 -11.02
CA LEU A 70 -25.94 -23.94 -11.97
C LEU A 70 -26.01 -25.39 -12.47
N ASN A 71 -27.11 -26.10 -12.21
CA ASN A 71 -27.32 -27.48 -12.64
C ASN A 71 -26.20 -28.46 -12.21
N GLY A 72 -25.58 -28.26 -11.05
CA GLY A 72 -24.50 -29.13 -10.53
C GLY A 72 -23.09 -28.72 -10.98
N LEU A 73 -22.95 -27.69 -11.81
CA LEU A 73 -21.64 -27.27 -12.32
C LEU A 73 -20.67 -26.82 -11.19
N LEU A 74 -21.20 -26.25 -10.10
CA LEU A 74 -20.37 -25.80 -8.99
C LEU A 74 -19.83 -27.00 -8.20
N SER A 75 -20.65 -28.03 -7.97
CA SER A 75 -20.20 -29.24 -7.32
C SER A 75 -19.15 -29.98 -8.14
N ASP A 76 -19.34 -30.07 -9.46
CA ASP A 76 -18.42 -30.77 -10.36
C ASP A 76 -17.08 -30.06 -10.42
N ALA A 77 -17.10 -28.75 -10.68
CA ALA A 77 -15.87 -27.96 -10.74
C ALA A 77 -15.10 -27.94 -9.42
N SER A 78 -15.80 -27.93 -8.27
CA SER A 78 -15.12 -28.01 -6.96
C SER A 78 -14.35 -29.31 -6.76
N ILE A 79 -14.82 -30.42 -7.35
CA ILE A 79 -14.15 -31.73 -7.30
C ILE A 79 -12.97 -31.75 -8.27
N GLU A 80 -13.18 -31.26 -9.50
CA GLU A 80 -12.14 -31.21 -10.53
C GLU A 80 -10.92 -30.36 -10.11
N GLU A 81 -11.17 -29.21 -9.46
CA GLU A 81 -10.11 -28.30 -8.99
C GLU A 81 -9.56 -28.63 -7.58
N ASP A 82 -9.99 -29.75 -6.97
CA ASP A 82 -9.70 -30.11 -5.56
C ASP A 82 -9.92 -28.95 -4.57
N PHE A 83 -10.98 -28.18 -4.80
CA PHE A 83 -11.32 -27.03 -3.99
C PHE A 83 -12.04 -27.49 -2.71
N LYS A 84 -11.38 -27.33 -1.56
CA LYS A 84 -11.87 -27.76 -0.24
C LYS A 84 -12.20 -26.59 0.70
N GLY A 85 -12.07 -25.36 0.23
CA GLY A 85 -12.28 -24.17 1.06
C GLY A 85 -11.10 -23.87 2.00
N LYS A 86 -9.90 -24.37 1.68
CA LYS A 86 -8.67 -24.10 2.45
C LYS A 86 -8.18 -22.67 2.23
N ASN A 87 -7.43 -22.14 3.18
CA ASN A 87 -6.82 -20.82 3.05
C ASN A 87 -5.98 -20.70 1.77
N GLY A 88 -6.16 -19.61 1.03
CA GLY A 88 -5.45 -19.33 -0.22
C GLY A 88 -5.97 -20.09 -1.44
N GLN A 89 -6.96 -20.99 -1.29
CA GLN A 89 -7.64 -21.55 -2.44
C GLN A 89 -8.65 -20.54 -3.00
N SER A 90 -8.66 -20.37 -4.31
CA SER A 90 -9.70 -19.62 -5.01
C SER A 90 -10.04 -20.31 -6.32
N MET A 91 -11.32 -20.34 -6.67
CA MET A 91 -11.79 -20.80 -7.98
C MET A 91 -12.75 -19.79 -8.59
N VAL A 92 -12.78 -19.70 -9.92
CA VAL A 92 -13.65 -18.77 -10.65
C VAL A 92 -14.32 -19.49 -11.81
N LEU A 93 -15.65 -19.54 -11.76
CA LEU A 93 -16.49 -20.13 -12.78
C LEU A 93 -17.18 -19.04 -13.58
N ARG A 94 -17.09 -19.16 -14.90
CA ARG A 94 -17.86 -18.31 -15.83
C ARG A 94 -19.11 -19.06 -16.23
N HIS A 95 -20.27 -18.47 -15.98
CA HIS A 95 -21.55 -19.04 -16.41
C HIS A 95 -22.44 -17.97 -17.06
N PRO A 96 -22.78 -18.10 -18.36
CA PRO A 96 -23.72 -17.19 -19.00
C PRO A 96 -25.16 -17.50 -18.55
N GLY A 97 -25.94 -16.49 -18.15
CA GLY A 97 -27.37 -16.64 -17.88
C GLY A 97 -27.87 -16.14 -16.53
N PHE A 98 -26.98 -15.75 -15.62
CA PHE A 98 -27.33 -15.14 -14.34
C PHE A 98 -27.12 -13.63 -14.35
N GLY A 99 -27.63 -12.93 -13.31
CA GLY A 99 -27.38 -11.50 -13.12
C GLY A 99 -25.89 -11.15 -13.03
N PHE A 100 -25.05 -12.12 -12.66
CA PHE A 100 -23.59 -12.01 -12.61
C PHE A 100 -22.89 -12.80 -13.72
N ARG A 101 -21.72 -12.31 -14.16
CA ARG A 101 -20.93 -12.95 -15.23
C ARG A 101 -20.02 -14.08 -14.75
N ARG A 102 -19.57 -14.01 -13.49
CA ARG A 102 -18.64 -14.95 -12.87
C ARG A 102 -19.03 -15.23 -11.43
N LEU A 103 -18.89 -16.49 -11.01
CA LEU A 103 -18.97 -16.94 -9.63
C LEU A 103 -17.56 -17.27 -9.15
N GLY A 104 -17.11 -16.66 -8.05
CA GLY A 104 -15.85 -16.97 -7.41
C GLY A 104 -16.08 -17.63 -6.07
N LEU A 105 -15.38 -18.73 -5.76
CA LEU A 105 -15.25 -19.23 -4.39
C LEU A 105 -13.87 -18.86 -3.83
N VAL A 106 -13.84 -18.46 -2.57
CA VAL A 106 -12.62 -18.09 -1.84
C VAL A 106 -12.58 -18.87 -0.53
N GLY A 107 -11.52 -19.67 -0.36
CA GLY A 107 -11.33 -20.50 0.82
C GLY A 107 -10.88 -19.69 2.05
N LEU A 108 -11.47 -19.98 3.20
CA LEU A 108 -11.22 -19.29 4.46
C LEU A 108 -10.30 -20.07 5.39
N SER A 109 -9.38 -19.36 6.03
CA SER A 109 -8.64 -19.90 7.17
C SER A 109 -9.52 -19.93 8.42
N GLN A 110 -9.74 -21.13 8.99
CA GLN A 110 -10.28 -21.28 10.35
C GLN A 110 -9.21 -21.06 11.44
N SER A 111 -7.93 -20.87 11.08
CA SER A 111 -6.80 -20.74 12.02
C SER A 111 -6.40 -19.30 12.37
N ALA A 112 -7.18 -18.29 11.99
CA ALA A 112 -6.83 -16.92 12.30
C ALA A 112 -6.96 -16.62 13.80
N THR A 113 -5.98 -15.93 14.36
CA THR A 113 -5.86 -15.56 15.78
C THR A 113 -6.98 -14.62 16.26
N SER A 114 -7.76 -14.03 15.35
CA SER A 114 -8.94 -13.19 15.64
C SER A 114 -9.93 -13.15 14.48
N VAL A 115 -11.21 -12.94 14.79
CA VAL A 115 -12.32 -12.79 13.83
C VAL A 115 -12.06 -11.64 12.82
N ALA A 116 -11.44 -10.55 13.26
CA ALA A 116 -11.11 -9.41 12.40
C ALA A 116 -9.97 -9.70 11.41
N ALA A 117 -9.07 -10.64 11.71
CA ALA A 117 -8.05 -11.06 10.76
C ALA A 117 -8.68 -11.90 9.64
N THR A 118 -9.56 -12.85 9.98
CA THR A 118 -10.29 -13.65 8.98
C THR A 118 -11.05 -12.80 7.97
N TYR A 119 -11.82 -11.80 8.43
CA TYR A 119 -12.57 -10.92 7.53
C TYR A 119 -11.71 -10.01 6.66
N ARG A 120 -10.49 -9.70 7.11
CA ARG A 120 -9.53 -8.94 6.31
C ARG A 120 -8.98 -9.81 5.18
N ASP A 121 -8.56 -11.03 5.51
CA ASP A 121 -8.01 -11.99 4.56
C ASP A 121 -9.06 -12.33 3.46
N ILE A 122 -10.34 -12.37 3.84
CA ILE A 122 -11.47 -12.46 2.90
C ILE A 122 -11.45 -11.33 1.88
N GLY A 123 -11.37 -10.10 2.35
CA GLY A 123 -11.37 -8.94 1.46
C GLY A 123 -10.17 -8.95 0.51
N GLU A 124 -9.01 -9.33 1.00
CA GLU A 124 -7.77 -9.41 0.21
C GLU A 124 -7.86 -10.48 -0.87
N ALA A 125 -8.28 -11.69 -0.52
CA ALA A 125 -8.44 -12.78 -1.47
C ALA A 125 -9.50 -12.46 -2.53
N ILE A 126 -10.62 -11.82 -2.15
CA ILE A 126 -11.64 -11.36 -3.09
C ILE A 126 -11.09 -10.31 -4.05
N ALA A 127 -10.26 -9.39 -3.57
CA ALA A 127 -9.62 -8.39 -4.43
C ALA A 127 -8.70 -9.03 -5.48
N VAL A 128 -7.93 -10.06 -5.11
CA VAL A 128 -7.10 -10.83 -6.05
C VAL A 128 -7.97 -11.49 -7.11
N VAL A 129 -9.06 -12.13 -6.70
CA VAL A 129 -10.01 -12.78 -7.62
C VAL A 129 -10.69 -11.76 -8.54
N ALA A 130 -11.14 -10.62 -8.00
CA ALA A 130 -11.75 -9.54 -8.77
C ALA A 130 -10.78 -8.97 -9.81
N LYS A 131 -9.52 -8.79 -9.45
CA LYS A 131 -8.45 -8.31 -10.34
C LYS A 131 -8.15 -9.32 -11.44
N ALA A 132 -7.97 -10.60 -11.10
CA ALA A 132 -7.77 -11.67 -12.07
C ALA A 132 -8.97 -11.81 -13.02
N ALA A 133 -10.17 -11.56 -12.51
CA ALA A 133 -11.40 -11.55 -13.29
C ALA A 133 -11.63 -10.29 -14.13
N GLN A 134 -10.80 -9.24 -13.97
CA GLN A 134 -11.02 -7.91 -14.53
C GLN A 134 -12.44 -7.38 -14.23
N ALA A 135 -12.91 -7.62 -13.00
CA ALA A 135 -14.24 -7.23 -12.57
C ALA A 135 -14.28 -5.72 -12.22
N SER A 136 -15.26 -5.01 -12.77
CA SER A 136 -15.57 -3.62 -12.42
C SER A 136 -16.60 -3.51 -11.30
N SER A 137 -17.34 -4.60 -11.04
CA SER A 137 -18.34 -4.70 -9.98
C SER A 137 -18.30 -6.08 -9.32
N ALA A 138 -18.32 -6.13 -7.99
CA ALA A 138 -18.32 -7.38 -7.24
C ALA A 138 -19.33 -7.35 -6.08
N ALA A 139 -20.01 -8.48 -5.85
CA ALA A 139 -20.79 -8.76 -4.65
C ALA A 139 -20.10 -9.84 -3.83
N ILE A 140 -20.27 -9.78 -2.51
CA ILE A 140 -19.59 -10.65 -1.56
C ILE A 140 -20.61 -11.30 -0.67
N ILE A 141 -20.50 -12.62 -0.55
CA ILE A 141 -21.36 -13.44 0.30
C ILE A 141 -20.48 -14.28 1.21
N LEU A 142 -20.85 -14.35 2.47
CA LEU A 142 -20.28 -15.32 3.40
C LEU A 142 -21.17 -16.56 3.40
N ALA A 143 -20.61 -17.73 3.09
CA ALA A 143 -21.38 -18.97 3.04
C ALA A 143 -21.94 -19.36 4.41
N SER A 144 -21.25 -18.97 5.50
CA SER A 144 -21.75 -19.10 6.85
C SER A 144 -21.49 -17.81 7.64
N THR A 145 -22.50 -17.41 8.42
CA THR A 145 -22.43 -16.29 9.36
C THR A 145 -22.30 -16.75 10.81
N ASN A 146 -21.88 -18.01 11.03
CA ASN A 146 -21.79 -18.60 12.37
C ASN A 146 -21.00 -17.68 13.32
N GLY A 147 -21.69 -17.07 14.29
CA GLY A 147 -21.12 -16.20 15.31
C GLY A 147 -21.24 -14.69 15.08
N ILE A 148 -21.88 -14.22 14.01
CA ILE A 148 -22.09 -12.79 13.78
C ILE A 148 -23.40 -12.36 14.47
N SER A 149 -23.31 -11.71 15.64
CA SER A 149 -24.46 -10.97 16.18
C SER A 149 -24.79 -9.77 15.27
N GLU A 150 -26.02 -9.25 15.31
CA GLU A 150 -26.42 -8.08 14.51
C GLU A 150 -25.43 -6.89 14.64
N GLU A 151 -24.85 -6.69 15.84
CA GLU A 151 -23.84 -5.66 16.09
C GLU A 151 -22.50 -5.87 15.34
N PHE A 152 -22.16 -7.13 15.02
CA PHE A 152 -20.92 -7.45 14.31
C PHE A 152 -21.01 -7.35 12.79
N LYS A 153 -22.21 -7.26 12.19
CA LYS A 153 -22.37 -7.17 10.73
C LYS A 153 -21.69 -5.93 10.15
N LEU A 154 -21.93 -4.76 10.75
CA LEU A 154 -21.30 -3.50 10.32
C LEU A 154 -19.78 -3.53 10.49
N THR A 155 -19.30 -4.13 11.57
CA THR A 155 -17.88 -4.33 11.83
C THR A 155 -17.26 -5.27 10.79
N ALA A 156 -17.91 -6.39 10.47
CA ALA A 156 -17.47 -7.32 9.45
C ALA A 156 -17.43 -6.67 8.05
N THR A 157 -18.47 -5.93 7.67
CA THR A 157 -18.49 -5.16 6.39
C THR A 157 -17.32 -4.17 6.32
N SER A 158 -17.07 -3.44 7.40
CA SER A 158 -15.95 -2.49 7.47
C SER A 158 -14.60 -3.21 7.31
N VAL A 159 -14.40 -4.32 8.01
CA VAL A 159 -13.15 -5.10 7.97
C VAL A 159 -12.93 -5.76 6.60
N ILE A 160 -13.98 -6.28 5.97
CA ILE A 160 -13.92 -6.82 4.61
C ILE A 160 -13.58 -5.69 3.62
N SER A 161 -14.22 -4.53 3.74
CA SER A 161 -13.93 -3.37 2.89
C SER A 161 -12.47 -2.94 3.04
N ILE A 162 -11.94 -2.94 4.28
CA ILE A 162 -10.53 -2.71 4.55
C ILE A 162 -9.66 -3.76 3.84
N GLY A 163 -9.99 -5.05 3.96
CA GLY A 163 -9.29 -6.14 3.27
C GLY A 163 -9.27 -5.98 1.75
N ILE A 164 -10.38 -5.56 1.14
CA ILE A 164 -10.47 -5.34 -0.31
C ILE A 164 -9.61 -4.18 -0.74
N VAL A 165 -9.66 -3.06 -0.01
CA VAL A 165 -8.75 -1.94 -0.27
C VAL A 165 -7.29 -2.41 -0.18
N LEU A 166 -6.96 -3.26 0.81
CA LEU A 166 -5.62 -3.83 1.02
C LEU A 166 -5.19 -4.90 0.01
N GLY A 167 -6.12 -5.56 -0.69
CA GLY A 167 -5.80 -6.50 -1.76
C GLY A 167 -5.84 -5.87 -3.16
N LEU A 168 -6.68 -4.84 -3.36
CA LEU A 168 -6.72 -4.06 -4.61
C LEU A 168 -5.56 -3.09 -4.71
N HIS A 169 -5.20 -2.49 -3.58
CA HIS A 169 -3.95 -1.76 -3.40
C HIS A 169 -3.07 -2.68 -2.61
N GLU A 170 -1.90 -3.09 -3.10
CA GLU A 170 -0.90 -3.68 -2.20
C GLU A 170 -0.80 -2.78 -0.93
N GLY A 171 -1.40 -3.22 0.19
CA GLY A 171 -1.33 -2.77 1.60
C GLY A 171 -1.38 -1.27 2.01
N ASN A 172 -2.40 -0.49 1.69
CA ASN A 172 -2.37 0.99 1.75
C ASN A 172 -2.30 1.75 3.11
N ARG A 173 -1.77 1.21 4.22
CA ARG A 173 -1.35 2.04 5.40
C ARG A 173 0.15 1.98 5.66
N TYR A 174 0.71 0.78 5.70
CA TYR A 174 2.16 0.58 5.68
C TYR A 174 2.70 0.66 4.26
N ASN A 175 1.98 0.10 3.28
CA ASN A 175 2.41 0.16 1.90
C ASN A 175 2.10 1.51 1.24
N SER A 176 1.20 2.36 1.74
CA SER A 176 1.12 3.73 1.20
C SER A 176 2.45 4.47 1.43
N GLY A 177 3.08 4.19 2.58
CA GLY A 177 4.42 4.63 2.94
C GLY A 177 5.51 3.87 2.21
N ILE A 178 5.44 2.54 2.12
CA ILE A 178 6.46 1.73 1.40
C ILE A 178 6.41 1.98 -0.11
N ILE A 179 5.23 2.13 -0.71
CA ILE A 179 5.03 2.52 -2.12
C ILE A 179 5.61 3.91 -2.31
N PHE A 180 5.29 4.87 -1.44
CA PHE A 180 5.88 6.21 -1.53
C PHE A 180 7.40 6.17 -1.41
N ALA A 181 7.94 5.35 -0.51
CA ALA A 181 9.38 5.13 -0.39
C ALA A 181 9.98 4.50 -1.66
N ARG A 182 9.32 3.48 -2.22
CA ARG A 182 9.74 2.82 -3.47
C ARG A 182 9.63 3.76 -4.66
N GLU A 183 8.58 4.57 -4.75
CA GLU A 183 8.41 5.60 -5.77
C GLU A 183 9.56 6.59 -5.71
N LEU A 184 9.89 7.11 -4.52
CA LEU A 184 11.04 8.00 -4.34
C LEU A 184 12.34 7.32 -4.80
N VAL A 185 12.64 6.11 -4.33
CA VAL A 185 13.86 5.39 -4.70
C VAL A 185 13.92 5.02 -6.19
N ASN A 186 12.77 4.80 -6.83
CA ASN A 186 12.70 4.48 -8.26
C ASN A 186 12.79 5.72 -9.16
N LEU A 187 12.70 6.94 -8.60
CA LEU A 187 12.93 8.16 -9.38
C LEU A 187 14.44 8.34 -9.60
N PRO A 188 14.88 8.60 -10.84
CA PRO A 188 16.28 8.85 -11.11
C PRO A 188 16.71 10.18 -10.45
N ALA A 189 17.99 10.32 -10.11
CA ALA A 189 18.47 11.47 -9.32
C ALA A 189 18.27 12.83 -10.02
N ASN A 190 18.19 12.87 -11.35
CA ASN A 190 17.83 14.07 -12.11
C ASN A 190 16.37 14.51 -11.92
N VAL A 191 15.50 13.62 -11.43
CA VAL A 191 14.10 13.90 -11.08
C VAL A 191 13.96 14.12 -9.58
N LEU A 192 14.60 13.28 -8.74
CA LEU A 192 14.52 13.38 -7.29
C LEU A 192 15.76 14.06 -6.69
N THR A 193 15.82 15.38 -6.86
CA THR A 193 16.85 16.24 -6.25
C THR A 193 16.51 16.53 -4.78
N PRO A 194 17.48 17.00 -3.96
CA PRO A 194 17.22 17.42 -2.58
C PRO A 194 16.09 18.45 -2.44
N ALA A 195 15.94 19.34 -3.43
CA ALA A 195 14.86 20.33 -3.46
C ALA A 195 13.49 19.65 -3.64
N VAL A 196 13.39 18.67 -4.54
CA VAL A 196 12.16 17.90 -4.76
C VAL A 196 11.83 17.07 -3.53
N LEU A 197 12.82 16.43 -2.90
CA LEU A 197 12.62 15.66 -1.67
C LEU A 197 12.08 16.53 -0.52
N ALA A 198 12.53 17.78 -0.41
CA ALA A 198 12.00 18.73 0.58
C ALA A 198 10.60 19.27 0.21
N GLU A 199 10.27 19.38 -1.07
CA GLU A 199 8.91 19.70 -1.52
C GLU A 199 7.95 18.56 -1.15
N GLU A 200 8.35 17.30 -1.35
CA GLU A 200 7.58 16.12 -0.95
C GLU A 200 7.39 16.06 0.58
N ALA A 201 8.40 16.43 1.37
CA ALA A 201 8.25 16.62 2.81
C ALA A 201 7.16 17.63 3.18
N SER A 202 7.17 18.77 2.48
CA SER A 202 6.19 19.83 2.69
C SER A 202 4.78 19.39 2.28
N LYS A 203 4.64 18.62 1.20
CA LYS A 203 3.37 18.03 0.78
C LYS A 203 2.83 17.08 1.84
N VAL A 204 3.65 16.13 2.32
CA VAL A 204 3.24 15.21 3.39
C VAL A 204 2.80 15.97 4.64
N ALA A 205 3.55 16.98 5.07
CA ALA A 205 3.17 17.81 6.21
C ALA A 205 1.88 18.61 5.97
N SER A 206 1.65 19.13 4.75
CA SER A 206 0.43 19.88 4.42
C SER A 206 -0.83 19.00 4.45
N VAL A 207 -0.73 17.77 3.95
CA VAL A 207 -1.82 16.78 3.93
C VAL A 207 -2.20 16.38 5.36
N TYR A 208 -1.22 16.30 6.25
CA TYR A 208 -1.39 15.92 7.65
C TYR A 208 -1.09 17.08 8.61
N SER A 209 -1.51 18.30 8.28
CA SER A 209 -1.17 19.53 9.02
C SER A 209 -1.63 19.56 10.49
N GLY A 210 -2.57 18.69 10.88
CA GLY A 210 -2.96 18.46 12.28
C GLY A 210 -2.10 17.44 13.03
N VAL A 211 -1.07 16.87 12.39
CA VAL A 211 -0.20 15.80 12.91
C VAL A 211 1.28 16.15 12.70
N PHE A 212 1.63 16.79 11.59
CA PHE A 212 3.01 17.15 11.25
C PHE A 212 3.19 18.64 11.05
N THR A 213 4.38 19.11 11.40
CA THR A 213 4.92 20.41 11.00
C THR A 213 6.23 20.17 10.27
N ALA A 214 6.38 20.68 9.05
CA ALA A 214 7.65 20.64 8.34
C ALA A 214 8.46 21.91 8.63
N LYS A 215 9.72 21.74 9.04
CA LYS A 215 10.72 22.81 9.07
C LYS A 215 11.83 22.47 8.09
N GLN A 216 11.99 23.29 7.06
CA GLN A 216 13.05 23.12 6.08
C GLN A 216 14.25 23.99 6.47
N TRP A 217 15.40 23.35 6.68
CA TRP A 217 16.67 24.03 6.90
C TRP A 217 17.51 23.91 5.62
N LEU A 218 17.29 24.84 4.69
CA LEU A 218 18.06 24.91 3.44
C LEU A 218 19.32 25.74 3.70
N GLN A 219 20.48 25.09 3.78
CA GLN A 219 21.76 25.80 3.73
C GLN A 219 22.08 26.06 2.24
N HIS A 220 21.71 27.26 1.79
CA HIS A 220 22.00 27.87 0.48
C HIS A 220 21.53 27.14 -0.81
N LYS A 221 20.69 27.87 -1.56
CA LYS A 221 20.56 27.71 -3.02
C LYS A 221 21.93 27.93 -3.65
N ASP A 222 22.43 26.96 -4.42
CA ASP A 222 22.81 27.20 -5.82
C ASP A 222 23.38 25.95 -6.53
N ARG A 223 22.87 25.76 -7.75
CA ARG A 223 23.46 25.10 -8.94
C ARG A 223 23.54 23.56 -8.96
N ALA A 224 22.75 23.02 -9.89
CA ALA A 224 22.96 21.74 -10.52
C ALA A 224 24.35 21.70 -11.19
N SER A 225 25.20 20.77 -10.76
CA SER A 225 26.42 20.38 -11.46
C SER A 225 26.29 18.95 -11.97
N LEU A 226 26.83 18.72 -13.17
CA LEU A 226 26.69 17.53 -14.00
C LEU A 226 27.38 16.27 -13.42
N LEU A 227 26.74 15.12 -13.70
CA LEU A 227 27.22 13.72 -13.76
C LEU A 227 28.63 13.41 -13.20
N ASP A 228 28.72 12.59 -12.15
CA ASP A 228 29.19 11.19 -12.22
C ASP A 228 29.04 10.52 -10.83
N ARG A 229 28.63 9.24 -10.80
CA ARG A 229 28.19 8.41 -9.65
C ARG A 229 26.72 8.55 -9.22
N TYR A 230 25.86 7.87 -9.96
CA TYR A 230 24.45 7.64 -9.61
C TYR A 230 24.32 6.40 -8.72
N ASN A 231 24.15 6.61 -7.41
CA ASN A 231 23.51 5.61 -6.55
C ASN A 231 22.10 6.10 -6.26
N GLU A 232 21.18 5.84 -7.19
CA GLU A 232 19.74 6.17 -7.05
C GLU A 232 19.14 5.56 -5.76
N PHE A 233 19.78 4.52 -5.23
CA PHE A 233 19.41 3.83 -4.00
C PHE A 233 19.97 4.44 -2.70
N ASP A 234 20.91 5.40 -2.75
CA ASP A 234 21.54 5.98 -1.54
C ASP A 234 20.58 6.85 -0.71
N MET A 235 19.42 7.19 -1.27
CA MET A 235 18.32 7.85 -0.58
C MET A 235 17.31 6.89 0.05
N GLY A 236 17.55 5.58 0.02
CA GLY A 236 16.63 4.57 0.55
C GLY A 236 16.24 4.80 2.02
N GLY A 237 17.18 5.26 2.85
CA GLY A 237 16.91 5.63 4.25
C GLY A 237 15.98 6.84 4.40
N SER A 238 16.16 7.86 3.57
CA SER A 238 15.28 9.03 3.50
C SER A 238 13.89 8.63 3.03
N ALA A 239 13.81 7.83 1.97
CA ALA A 239 12.54 7.33 1.43
C ALA A 239 11.76 6.51 2.46
N ALA A 240 12.42 5.62 3.21
CA ALA A 240 11.81 4.88 4.32
C ALA A 240 11.30 5.81 5.44
N THR A 241 12.04 6.87 5.75
CA THR A 241 11.65 7.91 6.71
C THR A 241 10.37 8.63 6.26
N PHE A 242 10.29 9.01 4.98
CA PHE A 242 9.09 9.58 4.37
C PHE A 242 7.91 8.61 4.34
N GLY A 243 8.17 7.35 4.05
CA GLY A 243 7.17 6.28 4.11
C GLY A 243 6.58 6.12 5.51
N ALA A 244 7.43 6.11 6.53
CA ALA A 244 7.02 6.07 7.93
C ALA A 244 6.21 7.31 8.32
N ALA A 245 6.63 8.51 7.90
CA ALA A 245 5.89 9.75 8.12
C ALA A 245 4.48 9.67 7.53
N LYS A 246 4.36 9.25 6.25
CA LYS A 246 3.05 9.09 5.60
C LYS A 246 2.16 8.08 6.34
N ALA A 247 2.69 6.93 6.75
CA ALA A 247 1.95 5.93 7.51
C ALA A 247 1.49 6.46 8.88
N ILE A 248 2.37 7.12 9.63
CA ILE A 248 2.06 7.69 10.95
C ILE A 248 1.03 8.82 10.84
N GLY A 249 1.10 9.65 9.80
CA GLY A 249 0.11 10.71 9.52
C GLY A 249 -1.30 10.17 9.28
N GLN A 250 -1.40 8.95 8.71
CA GLN A 250 -2.66 8.24 8.53
C GLN A 250 -3.16 7.59 9.82
N ILE A 251 -2.26 7.00 10.63
CA ILE A 251 -2.60 6.30 11.87
C ILE A 251 -3.01 7.28 12.98
N LYS A 252 -2.36 8.46 13.04
CA LYS A 252 -2.57 9.50 14.07
C LYS A 252 -2.50 8.95 15.50
N PRO A 253 -1.40 8.30 15.89
CA PRO A 253 -1.27 7.73 17.22
C PRO A 253 -1.32 8.82 18.30
N SER A 254 -2.09 8.60 19.36
CA SER A 254 -2.23 9.53 20.49
C SER A 254 -1.09 9.37 21.49
N GLY A 255 -0.62 10.49 22.07
CA GLY A 255 0.36 10.48 23.16
C GLY A 255 1.80 10.24 22.73
N VAL A 256 2.12 10.40 21.44
CA VAL A 256 3.48 10.26 20.91
C VAL A 256 3.84 11.47 20.05
N GLU A 257 5.09 11.92 20.17
CA GLU A 257 5.69 12.94 19.31
C GLU A 257 6.82 12.28 18.52
N VAL A 258 6.81 12.44 17.20
CA VAL A 258 7.77 11.80 16.29
C VAL A 258 8.37 12.85 15.37
N HIS A 259 9.71 12.94 15.38
CA HIS A 259 10.47 13.85 14.51
C HIS A 259 11.08 13.06 13.36
N PHE A 260 10.75 13.45 12.13
CA PHE A 260 11.37 12.91 10.91
C PHE A 260 12.46 13.88 10.44
N ILE A 261 13.71 13.44 10.48
CA ILE A 261 14.87 14.27 10.13
C ILE A 261 15.56 13.61 8.92
N VAL A 262 15.66 14.37 7.83
CA VAL A 262 16.37 13.97 6.62
C VAL A 262 17.31 15.11 6.22
N VAL A 263 18.60 14.81 6.09
CA VAL A 263 19.61 15.73 5.55
C VAL A 263 19.85 15.30 4.10
N ALA A 264 19.29 16.06 3.15
CA ALA A 264 19.35 15.73 1.73
C ALA A 264 20.40 16.58 1.02
N CYS A 265 21.34 15.92 0.34
CA CYS A 265 22.36 16.54 -0.52
C CYS A 265 22.72 15.59 -1.66
N GLU A 266 23.38 16.11 -2.70
CA GLU A 266 23.97 15.31 -3.78
C GLU A 266 25.50 15.29 -3.60
N ASN A 267 26.12 14.10 -3.66
CA ASN A 267 27.57 13.98 -3.61
C ASN A 267 28.15 14.12 -5.03
N MET A 268 28.43 15.36 -5.45
CA MET A 268 28.87 15.67 -6.81
C MET A 268 30.32 16.12 -6.88
N ILE A 269 30.99 15.78 -7.99
CA ILE A 269 32.31 16.33 -8.31
C ILE A 269 32.12 17.73 -8.87
N SER A 270 32.79 18.72 -8.27
CA SER A 270 32.80 20.10 -8.75
C SER A 270 34.10 20.79 -8.36
N GLY A 271 34.40 21.94 -8.98
CA GLY A 271 35.52 22.79 -8.57
C GLY A 271 35.39 23.35 -7.14
N THR A 272 34.20 23.26 -6.55
CA THR A 272 33.87 23.65 -5.18
C THR A 272 33.67 22.46 -4.24
N GLY A 273 33.95 21.24 -4.71
CA GLY A 273 33.72 20.01 -3.96
C GLY A 273 34.71 19.78 -2.82
N MET A 274 34.29 18.99 -1.85
CA MET A 274 35.13 18.46 -0.78
C MET A 274 36.20 17.52 -1.37
N ARG A 275 37.42 17.59 -0.84
CA ARG A 275 38.57 16.79 -1.29
C ARG A 275 38.98 15.76 -0.25
N PRO A 276 39.51 14.60 -0.66
CA PRO A 276 40.20 13.71 0.27
C PRO A 276 41.34 14.44 0.98
N GLY A 277 41.40 14.31 2.31
CA GLY A 277 42.30 15.04 3.19
C GLY A 277 41.74 16.36 3.73
N ASP A 278 40.55 16.81 3.29
CA ASP A 278 39.90 17.97 3.89
C ASP A 278 39.55 17.68 5.36
N ILE A 279 39.67 18.72 6.20
CA ILE A 279 39.30 18.67 7.61
C ILE A 279 38.02 19.49 7.79
N VAL A 280 36.94 18.83 8.20
CA VAL A 280 35.62 19.45 8.39
C VAL A 280 35.26 19.48 9.87
N THR A 281 34.45 20.46 10.26
CA THR A 281 33.96 20.61 11.63
C THR A 281 32.47 20.29 11.66
N ALA A 282 32.09 19.26 12.41
CA ALA A 282 30.68 18.92 12.64
C ALA A 282 30.02 19.93 13.60
N SER A 283 28.70 20.01 13.60
CA SER A 283 27.91 20.95 14.40
C SER A 283 28.11 20.80 15.91
N ASN A 284 28.55 19.63 16.37
CA ASN A 284 28.93 19.39 17.77
C ASN A 284 30.36 19.86 18.12
N GLY A 285 31.03 20.58 17.22
CA GLY A 285 32.40 21.09 17.38
C GLY A 285 33.50 20.05 17.17
N LYS A 286 33.17 18.79 16.87
CA LYS A 286 34.19 17.77 16.56
C LYS A 286 34.76 17.99 15.17
N ILE A 287 36.07 17.76 15.08
CA ILE A 287 36.84 17.87 13.85
C ILE A 287 36.97 16.48 13.21
N ILE A 288 36.75 16.38 11.90
CA ILE A 288 36.75 15.14 11.13
C ILE A 288 37.69 15.31 9.94
N GLU A 289 38.69 14.44 9.83
CA GLU A 289 39.49 14.30 8.60
C GLU A 289 38.75 13.40 7.62
N VAL A 290 38.58 13.88 6.39
CA VAL A 290 37.87 13.17 5.32
C VAL A 290 38.89 12.41 4.48
N ASN A 291 39.26 11.20 4.91
CA ASN A 291 40.19 10.36 4.15
C ASN A 291 39.55 9.72 2.89
N ASN A 292 38.22 9.64 2.83
CA ASN A 292 37.47 9.09 1.70
C ASN A 292 36.14 9.86 1.53
N THR A 293 35.98 10.54 0.39
CA THR A 293 34.78 11.32 0.03
C THR A 293 33.59 10.47 -0.40
N ASP A 294 33.77 9.16 -0.56
CA ASP A 294 32.70 8.16 -0.81
C ASP A 294 32.05 7.64 0.48
N ALA A 295 32.53 8.13 1.63
CA ALA A 295 31.94 7.86 2.93
C ALA A 295 31.14 9.07 3.44
N GLU A 296 30.59 9.91 2.55
CA GLU A 296 29.94 11.17 2.89
C GLU A 296 28.65 11.00 3.71
N GLY A 297 27.90 9.92 3.52
CA GLY A 297 26.66 9.67 4.25
C GLY A 297 26.80 9.68 5.78
N ARG A 298 27.98 9.33 6.33
CA ARG A 298 28.23 9.41 7.78
C ARG A 298 28.48 10.84 8.27
N LEU A 299 28.96 11.74 7.40
CA LEU A 299 29.20 13.15 7.72
C LEU A 299 27.86 13.87 7.82
N THR A 300 26.97 13.66 6.84
CA THR A 300 25.61 14.22 6.86
C THR A 300 24.80 13.69 8.04
N LEU A 301 24.95 12.40 8.38
CA LEU A 301 24.29 11.79 9.53
C LEU A 301 24.82 12.33 10.87
N ALA A 302 26.11 12.69 10.97
CA ALA A 302 26.68 13.25 12.19
C ALA A 302 25.99 14.57 12.59
N ASP A 303 25.72 15.44 11.61
CA ASP A 303 24.96 16.68 11.84
C ASP A 303 23.47 16.41 12.06
N ALA A 304 22.87 15.48 11.32
CA ALA A 304 21.46 15.09 11.52
C ALA A 304 21.19 14.63 12.97
N LEU A 305 22.08 13.81 13.52
CA LEU A 305 21.99 13.31 14.90
C LEU A 305 22.18 14.43 15.93
N HIS A 306 22.98 15.45 15.62
CA HIS A 306 23.13 16.61 16.49
C HIS A 306 21.87 17.47 16.49
N CYS A 307 21.24 17.70 15.33
CA CYS A 307 19.98 18.44 15.22
C CYS A 307 18.84 17.86 16.06
N ARG A 308 18.81 16.52 16.26
CA ARG A 308 17.85 15.86 17.16
C ARG A 308 17.97 16.37 18.60
N ASN A 309 19.20 16.53 19.10
CA ASN A 309 19.44 16.85 20.50
C ASN A 309 19.05 18.30 20.86
N LEU A 310 18.91 19.18 19.87
CA LEU A 310 18.48 20.57 20.06
C LEU A 310 16.95 20.72 20.21
N HIS A 311 16.16 19.72 19.79
CA HIS A 311 14.68 19.74 19.91
C HIS A 311 14.17 19.00 21.16
N SER A 312 15.06 18.39 21.94
CA SER A 312 14.73 17.71 23.20
C SER A 312 14.96 18.59 24.44
N GLN A 313 15.23 19.89 24.25
CA GLN A 313 15.32 20.94 25.28
C GLN A 313 14.23 21.97 25.04
#